data_AF-A0A941QB54-F1
#
_entry.id   AF-A0A941QB54-F1
#
_cell.length_a   1.000
_cell.length_b   1.000
_cell.length_c   1.000
_cell.angle_alpha   90.00
_cell.angle_beta   90.00
_cell.angle_gamma   90.00
#
_symmetry.space_group_name_H-M   'P 1'
#
loop_
_entity.id
_entity.type
_entity.pdbx_description
1 polymer ?
#
loop_
_entity_poly.entity_id
_entity_poly.type
_entity_poly.pdbx_seq_one_letter_code
_entity_poly.pdbx_strand_id
1 'polypeptide(L)'
;MQEALSEKDKKIAELEEAFQSKDALVRRYDAYYQIDEGGNPIGLAYCLRCWENDHKKRQLVHDAKDRFARVCTACGHRYEGRLASEIEPPKEEKSAQG
;
A
#
# COMPACT_ATOMS: atom_id res chain seq x y z
N MET A 1 37.55 5.03 -20.67
CA MET A 1 36.85 5.10 -19.36
C MET A 1 35.54 5.89 -19.49
N GLN A 2 34.58 5.42 -20.28
CA GLN A 2 33.24 6.05 -20.37
C GLN A 2 32.11 5.03 -20.59
N GLU A 3 32.43 3.74 -20.79
CA GLU A 3 31.42 2.70 -21.07
C GLU A 3 30.80 2.11 -19.79
N ALA A 4 31.48 2.21 -18.64
CA ALA A 4 31.00 1.63 -17.38
C ALA A 4 29.90 2.45 -16.67
N LEU A 5 29.66 3.70 -17.11
CA LEU A 5 28.62 4.56 -16.53
C LEU A 5 27.25 4.33 -17.20
N SER A 6 27.24 4.07 -18.51
CA SER A 6 26.01 3.90 -19.30
C SER A 6 25.26 2.59 -18.99
N GLU A 7 25.98 1.56 -18.54
CA GLU A 7 25.39 0.27 -18.15
C GLU A 7 24.72 0.29 -16.76
N LYS A 8 25.14 1.21 -15.88
CA LYS A 8 24.56 1.36 -14.54
C LYS A 8 23.25 2.16 -14.58
N ASP A 9 23.15 3.18 -15.43
CA ASP A 9 21.92 3.96 -15.61
C ASP A 9 20.76 3.11 -16.13
N LYS A 10 21.02 2.16 -17.05
CA LYS A 10 19.99 1.25 -17.57
C LYS A 10 19.38 0.34 -16.51
N LYS A 11 20.19 -0.14 -15.55
CA LYS A 11 19.68 -0.99 -14.46
C LYS A 11 18.82 -0.22 -13.47
N ILE A 12 19.09 1.07 -13.28
CA ILE A 12 18.29 1.92 -12.39
C ILE A 12 16.91 2.18 -13.01
N ALA A 13 16.84 2.51 -14.30
CA ALA A 13 15.58 2.75 -14.99
C ALA A 13 14.65 1.52 -15.02
N GLU A 14 15.19 0.33 -15.31
CA GLU A 14 14.41 -0.92 -15.34
C GLU A 14 13.88 -1.30 -13.94
N LEU A 15 14.65 -1.00 -12.87
CA LEU A 15 14.19 -1.16 -11.50
C LEU A 15 13.11 -0.13 -11.15
N GLU A 16 13.26 1.14 -11.53
CA GLU A 16 12.24 2.18 -11.28
C GLU A 16 10.93 1.89 -12.01
N GLU A 17 10.96 1.38 -13.24
CA GLU A 17 9.76 0.96 -13.97
C GLU A 17 9.10 -0.28 -13.34
N ALA A 18 9.89 -1.23 -12.82
CA ALA A 18 9.37 -2.37 -12.06
C ALA A 18 8.78 -1.96 -10.70
N PHE A 19 9.28 -0.89 -10.09
CA PHE A 19 8.76 -0.31 -8.84
C PHE A 19 7.51 0.56 -9.05
N GLN A 20 7.42 1.30 -10.16
CA GLN A 20 6.22 2.08 -10.51
C GLN A 20 5.04 1.19 -10.93
N SER A 21 5.31 0.00 -11.48
CA SER A 21 4.28 -0.83 -12.13
C SER A 21 3.51 -1.78 -11.21
N LYS A 22 3.87 -1.96 -9.93
CA LYS A 22 3.34 -3.08 -9.14
C LYS A 22 2.63 -2.76 -7.84
N ASP A 23 2.43 -1.48 -7.57
CA ASP A 23 1.74 -1.06 -6.37
C ASP A 23 0.61 -0.11 -6.64
N ALA A 24 -0.49 -0.71 -7.07
CA ALA A 24 -1.79 -0.10 -7.10
C ALA A 24 -2.23 0.15 -5.63
N LEU A 25 -1.60 1.12 -4.95
CA LEU A 25 -1.97 1.60 -3.63
C LEU A 25 -2.55 3.00 -3.78
N VAL A 26 -3.72 3.23 -3.22
CA VAL A 26 -4.31 4.57 -3.13
C VAL A 26 -4.22 5.06 -1.69
N ARG A 27 -3.86 6.33 -1.52
CA ARG A 27 -3.93 6.99 -0.22
C ARG A 27 -5.39 7.31 0.09
N ARG A 28 -5.90 6.82 1.20
CA ARG A 28 -7.26 7.10 1.67
C ARG A 28 -7.21 7.44 3.15
N TYR A 29 -7.61 8.65 3.50
CA TYR A 29 -7.37 9.23 4.84
C TYR A 29 -5.87 9.17 5.23
N ASP A 30 -5.55 8.58 6.39
CA ASP A 30 -4.21 8.47 6.96
C ASP A 30 -3.52 7.12 6.66
N ALA A 31 -4.02 6.33 5.71
CA ALA A 31 -3.40 5.07 5.34
C ALA A 31 -3.43 4.82 3.83
N TYR A 32 -2.57 3.91 3.37
CA TYR A 32 -2.61 3.40 2.00
C TYR A 32 -3.44 2.11 1.95
N TYR A 33 -4.14 1.91 0.84
CA TYR A 33 -4.96 0.74 0.59
C TYR A 33 -4.65 0.19 -0.78
N GLN A 34 -4.69 -1.12 -0.93
CA GLN A 34 -4.59 -1.72 -2.24
C GLN A 34 -5.82 -1.31 -3.05
N ILE A 35 -5.66 -1.04 -4.35
CA ILE A 35 -6.80 -0.87 -5.25
C ILE A 35 -7.04 -2.15 -6.02
N ASP A 36 -8.32 -2.42 -6.26
CA ASP A 36 -8.76 -3.44 -7.19
C ASP A 36 -8.61 -2.97 -8.66
N GLU A 37 -8.88 -3.84 -9.63
CA GLU A 37 -8.92 -3.52 -11.06
C GLU A 37 -9.91 -2.38 -11.37
N GLY A 38 -10.96 -2.23 -10.55
CA GLY A 38 -11.89 -1.11 -10.63
C GLY A 38 -11.40 0.21 -10.02
N GLY A 39 -10.17 0.29 -9.51
CA GLY A 39 -9.62 1.49 -8.86
C GLY A 39 -10.16 1.77 -7.46
N ASN A 40 -10.92 0.84 -6.88
CA ASN A 40 -11.51 0.98 -5.55
C ASN A 40 -10.53 0.51 -4.47
N PRO A 41 -10.37 1.24 -3.35
CA PRO A 41 -9.54 0.78 -2.24
C PRO A 41 -10.17 -0.45 -1.58
N ILE A 42 -9.39 -1.52 -1.42
CA ILE A 42 -9.79 -2.80 -0.86
C ILE A 42 -8.75 -3.33 0.11
N GLY A 43 -9.21 -4.18 1.03
CA GLY A 43 -8.38 -4.93 1.95
C GLY A 43 -7.83 -4.09 3.11
N LEU A 44 -6.59 -4.41 3.48
CA LEU A 44 -5.97 -3.97 4.73
C LEU A 44 -5.26 -2.63 4.56
N ALA A 45 -5.31 -1.82 5.62
CA ALA A 45 -4.61 -0.54 5.66
C ALA A 45 -3.10 -0.74 5.80
N TYR A 46 -2.32 0.01 5.03
CA TYR A 46 -0.86 0.05 5.05
C TYR A 46 -0.35 1.35 5.65
N CYS A 47 0.79 1.26 6.31
CA CYS A 47 1.47 2.37 6.98
C CYS A 47 1.93 3.42 5.98
N LEU A 48 1.40 4.64 6.11
CA LEU A 48 1.79 5.82 5.35
C LEU A 48 3.29 6.07 5.43
N ARG A 49 3.83 6.10 6.65
CA ARG A 49 5.24 6.44 6.88
C ARG A 49 6.23 5.43 6.28
N CYS A 50 5.92 4.13 6.37
CA CYS A 50 6.77 3.10 5.79
C CYS A 50 6.70 3.09 4.26
N TRP A 51 5.56 3.48 3.72
CA TRP A 51 5.39 3.65 2.29
C TRP A 51 6.14 4.88 1.78
N GLU A 52 5.99 6.04 2.40
CA GLU A 52 6.62 7.28 1.95
C GLU A 52 8.15 7.27 2.11
N ASN A 53 8.67 6.61 3.16
CA ASN A 53 10.10 6.61 3.43
C ASN A 53 10.87 5.50 2.70
N ASP A 54 10.28 4.31 2.65
CA ASP A 54 10.97 3.09 2.17
C ASP A 54 10.24 2.41 1.00
N HIS A 55 9.07 2.92 0.57
CA HIS A 55 8.15 2.24 -0.35
C HIS A 55 7.86 0.78 0.08
N LYS A 56 7.77 0.56 1.40
CA LYS A 56 7.50 -0.75 1.98
C LYS A 56 6.05 -0.86 2.41
N LYS A 57 5.34 -1.83 1.83
CA LYS A 57 4.03 -2.29 2.33
C LYS A 57 4.16 -2.86 3.73
N ARG A 58 3.73 -2.09 4.72
CA ARG A 58 3.66 -2.55 6.10
C ARG A 58 2.21 -2.47 6.55
N GLN A 59 1.58 -3.62 6.68
CA GLN A 59 0.20 -3.70 7.13
C GLN A 59 0.06 -3.15 8.55
N LEU A 60 -1.02 -2.42 8.77
CA LEU A 60 -1.40 -1.93 10.09
C LEU A 60 -2.22 -3.00 10.80
N VAL A 61 -1.84 -3.31 12.04
CA VAL A 61 -2.54 -4.28 12.89
C VAL A 61 -3.29 -3.55 13.99
N HIS A 62 -4.29 -4.18 14.60
CA HIS A 62 -4.95 -3.60 15.77
C HIS A 62 -3.96 -3.52 16.94
N ASP A 63 -4.03 -2.43 17.69
CA ASP A 63 -3.31 -2.36 18.96
C ASP A 63 -3.97 -3.30 19.99
N ALA A 64 -3.14 -3.98 20.80
CA ALA A 64 -3.61 -4.95 21.79
C ALA A 64 -4.36 -4.29 22.95
N LYS A 65 -4.09 -3.01 23.24
CA LYS A 65 -4.74 -2.24 24.30
C LYS A 65 -5.92 -1.43 23.77
N ASP A 66 -5.87 -1.03 22.50
CA ASP A 66 -6.91 -0.22 21.87
C ASP A 66 -7.31 -0.77 20.49
N ARG A 67 -8.44 -1.51 20.46
CA ARG A 67 -9.02 -2.06 19.23
C ARG A 67 -9.40 -1.01 18.18
N PHE A 68 -9.56 0.25 18.61
CA PHE A 68 -9.85 1.40 17.76
C PHE A 68 -8.59 2.14 17.30
N ALA A 69 -7.41 1.61 17.59
CA ALA A 69 -6.16 2.08 17.03
C ALA A 69 -5.52 1.00 16.17
N ARG A 70 -4.84 1.48 15.14
CA ARG A 70 -4.07 0.66 14.21
C ARG A 70 -2.62 1.03 14.37
N VAL A 71 -1.74 0.07 14.54
CA VAL A 71 -0.31 0.31 14.74
C VAL A 71 0.49 -0.39 13.66
N CYS A 72 1.51 0.30 13.16
CA CYS A 72 2.50 -0.33 12.31
C CYS A 72 3.47 -1.13 13.17
N THR A 73 3.59 -2.43 12.92
CA THR A 73 4.55 -3.29 13.64
C THR A 73 6.01 -3.00 13.30
N ALA A 74 6.27 -2.28 12.21
CA ALA A 74 7.63 -1.94 11.78
C ALA A 74 8.14 -0.62 12.39
N CYS A 75 7.36 0.45 12.31
CA CYS A 75 7.77 1.78 12.79
C CYS A 75 7.09 2.22 14.09
N GLY A 76 6.11 1.46 14.59
CA GLY A 76 5.36 1.79 15.81
C GLY A 76 4.39 2.95 15.68
N HIS A 77 4.21 3.52 14.48
CA HIS A 77 3.27 4.63 14.30
C HIS A 77 1.84 4.18 14.51
N ARG A 78 1.10 4.95 15.32
CA ARG A 78 -0.29 4.68 15.69
C ARG A 78 -1.22 5.56 14.87
N TYR A 79 -2.18 4.92 14.24
CA TYR A 79 -3.21 5.49 13.40
C TYR A 79 -4.57 5.34 14.09
N GLU A 80 -5.46 6.29 13.82
CA GLU A 80 -6.84 6.18 14.26
C GLU A 80 -7.53 5.07 13.48
N GLY A 81 -8.11 4.10 14.19
CA GLY A 81 -8.69 2.91 13.59
C GLY A 81 -9.85 3.23 12.66
N ARG A 82 -10.58 4.33 12.86
CA ARG A 82 -11.62 4.76 11.90
C ARG A 82 -11.08 5.17 10.55
N LEU A 83 -9.87 5.75 10.53
CA LEU A 83 -9.21 6.24 9.32
C LEU A 83 -8.37 5.13 8.64
N ALA A 84 -7.92 4.15 9.43
CA ALA A 84 -7.10 3.00 9.02
C ALA A 84 -7.85 1.66 9.13
N SER A 85 -9.18 1.66 9.01
CA SER A 85 -10.00 0.45 9.04
C SER A 85 -9.80 -0.38 7.78
N GLU A 86 -9.96 -1.70 7.89
CA GLU A 86 -10.08 -2.57 6.72
C GLU A 86 -11.26 -2.12 5.85
N ILE A 87 -11.05 -2.11 4.53
CA ILE A 87 -12.09 -1.81 3.55
C ILE A 87 -12.48 -3.13 2.92
N GLU A 88 -13.71 -3.55 3.15
CA GLU A 88 -14.25 -4.72 2.46
C GLU A 88 -14.27 -4.44 0.95
N PRO A 89 -13.78 -5.37 0.11
CA PRO A 89 -13.92 -5.22 -1.32
C PRO A 89 -15.40 -5.07 -1.67
N PRO A 90 -15.75 -4.27 -2.69
CA PRO A 90 -17.11 -4.23 -3.18
C PRO A 90 -17.51 -5.67 -3.49
N LYS A 91 -18.60 -6.16 -2.87
CA LYS A 91 -19.14 -7.48 -3.20
C LYS A 91 -19.42 -7.44 -4.69
N GLU A 92 -18.65 -8.20 -5.46
CA GLU A 92 -18.92 -8.44 -6.86
C GLU A 92 -20.40 -8.86 -6.94
N GLU A 93 -21.24 -7.94 -7.42
CA GLU A 93 -22.60 -8.27 -7.81
C GLU A 93 -22.43 -9.26 -8.95
N LYS A 94 -22.44 -10.56 -8.60
CA LYS A 94 -22.77 -11.62 -9.53
C LYS A 94 -24.14 -11.26 -10.08
N SER A 95 -24.17 -10.48 -11.14
CA SER A 95 -25.30 -10.33 -12.02
C SER A 95 -25.61 -11.73 -12.53
N ALA A 96 -26.56 -12.32 -11.83
CA ALA A 96 -27.12 -13.60 -12.14
C ALA A 96 -27.65 -13.57 -13.58
N GLN A 97 -27.35 -14.65 -14.29
CA GLN A 97 -27.99 -15.05 -15.52
C GLN A 97 -29.52 -14.96 -15.37
N GLY A 98 -30.18 -14.45 -16.41
CA GLY A 98 -31.62 -14.54 -16.63
C GLY A 98 -31.90 -14.45 -18.11
#